data_AF-A0A1T1GPF1-F1
#
_entry.id   AF-A0A1T1GPF1-F1
#
_cell.length_a   1.000
_cell.length_b   1.000
_cell.length_c   1.000
_cell.angle_alpha   90.00
_cell.angle_beta   90.00
_cell.angle_gamma   90.00
#
_symmetry.space_group_name_H-M   'P 1'
#
loop_
_entity.id
_entity.type
_entity.pdbx_description
1 polymer ?
#
loop_
_entity_poly.entity_id
_entity_poly.type
_entity_poly.pdbx_seq_one_letter_code
_entity_poly.pdbx_strand_id
1 'polypeptide(L)'
;PYKHNEGQFEVLVPLRNAKFAFQPDWPALTNLDIELDFINDGLWMKTDGVNLGGVRASNLTAVIPDYSKEKLLIDADIKGPGKAVGPYFDETPLKDSLGATLQELQLDGDVNARLHLDIPLNGELVTAKGEVTLRNN
;
A
#
# COMPACT_ATOMS: atom_id res chain seq x y z
N PRO A 1 -14.35 -19.83 6.30
CA PRO A 1 -15.71 -19.33 5.96
C PRO A 1 -16.20 -19.89 4.61
N TYR A 2 -17.52 -19.94 4.41
CA TYR A 2 -18.24 -21.06 3.78
C TYR A 2 -17.93 -21.35 2.30
N LYS A 3 -17.00 -22.27 2.06
CA LYS A 3 -16.74 -22.85 0.73
C LYS A 3 -17.90 -23.75 0.20
N HIS A 4 -18.98 -23.90 0.96
CA HIS A 4 -20.03 -24.92 0.77
C HIS A 4 -21.49 -24.43 1.06
N ASN A 5 -21.84 -23.17 0.74
CA ASN A 5 -23.23 -22.64 0.63
C ASN A 5 -24.09 -22.38 1.90
N GLU A 6 -23.66 -21.63 2.94
CA GLU A 6 -24.58 -21.35 4.09
C GLU A 6 -24.63 -19.91 4.66
N GLY A 7 -24.15 -18.90 3.94
CA GLY A 7 -24.43 -17.48 4.29
C GLY A 7 -23.24 -16.55 4.09
N GLN A 8 -23.51 -15.25 4.11
CA GLN A 8 -22.50 -14.19 4.05
C GLN A 8 -22.15 -13.74 5.46
N PHE A 9 -20.86 -13.79 5.80
CA PHE A 9 -20.33 -13.10 6.96
C PHE A 9 -19.73 -11.78 6.50
N GLU A 10 -20.14 -10.68 7.13
CA GLU A 10 -19.65 -9.33 6.84
C GLU A 10 -19.50 -8.53 8.14
N VAL A 11 -18.35 -7.86 8.30
CA VAL A 11 -18.07 -6.95 9.41
C VAL A 11 -17.36 -5.71 8.89
N LEU A 12 -18.00 -4.55 9.07
CA LEU A 12 -17.44 -3.25 8.76
C LEU A 12 -16.89 -2.56 10.02
N VAL A 13 -15.61 -2.21 10.00
CA VAL A 13 -14.90 -1.57 11.11
C VAL A 13 -14.22 -0.28 10.64
N PRO A 14 -14.77 0.89 10.97
CA PRO A 14 -14.08 2.15 10.76
C PRO A 14 -13.04 2.38 11.87
N LEU A 15 -11.79 2.57 11.49
CA LEU A 15 -10.70 2.97 12.38
C LEU A 15 -10.35 4.43 12.13
N ARG A 16 -10.13 5.18 13.21
CA ARG A 16 -9.76 6.60 13.17
C ARG A 16 -8.50 6.85 13.97
N ASN A 17 -7.63 7.74 13.48
CA ASN A 17 -6.34 8.04 14.09
C ASN A 17 -5.49 6.78 14.36
N ALA A 18 -5.60 5.77 13.49
CA ALA A 18 -4.90 4.52 13.67
C ALA A 18 -3.40 4.68 13.40
N LYS A 19 -2.62 3.83 14.07
CA LYS A 19 -1.23 3.55 13.70
C LYS A 19 -1.17 2.13 13.17
N PHE A 20 -0.66 1.96 11.95
CA PHE A 20 -0.61 0.67 11.28
C PHE A 20 0.82 0.37 10.82
N ALA A 21 1.37 -0.77 11.24
CA ALA A 21 2.67 -1.26 10.80
C ALA A 21 2.45 -2.57 10.04
N PHE A 22 2.69 -2.57 8.72
CA PHE A 22 2.50 -3.74 7.86
C PHE A 22 3.55 -4.81 8.11
N GLN A 23 4.80 -4.39 8.30
CA GLN A 23 5.94 -5.25 8.62
C GLN A 23 6.82 -4.56 9.67
N PRO A 24 7.59 -5.32 10.47
CA PRO A 24 8.42 -4.76 11.55
C PRO A 24 9.38 -3.65 11.08
N ASP A 25 9.95 -3.81 9.88
CA ASP A 25 10.95 -2.90 9.34
C ASP A 25 10.37 -1.77 8.49
N TRP A 26 9.05 -1.75 8.24
CA TRP A 26 8.39 -0.69 7.47
C TRP A 26 8.00 0.49 8.38
N PRO A 27 8.12 1.74 7.90
CA PRO A 27 7.58 2.89 8.58
C PRO A 27 6.08 2.69 8.85
N ALA A 28 5.69 2.84 10.11
CA ALA A 28 4.29 2.74 10.47
C ALA A 28 3.51 3.93 9.88
N LEU A 29 2.37 3.64 9.27
CA LEU A 29 1.38 4.64 8.92
C LEU A 29 0.79 5.22 10.20
N THR A 30 0.70 6.54 10.28
CA THR A 30 0.14 7.26 11.43
C THR A 30 -0.97 8.18 11.00
N ASN A 31 -1.89 8.51 11.91
CA ASN A 31 -3.09 9.32 11.62
C ASN A 31 -3.89 8.71 10.46
N LEU A 32 -3.95 7.37 10.43
CA LEU A 32 -4.61 6.62 9.39
C LEU A 32 -6.09 6.49 9.74
N ASP A 33 -6.92 7.07 8.89
CA ASP A 33 -8.36 6.87 8.90
C ASP A 33 -8.69 5.84 7.82
N ILE A 34 -9.10 4.64 8.22
CA ILE A 34 -9.25 3.49 7.33
C ILE A 34 -10.54 2.72 7.65
N GLU A 35 -11.25 2.32 6.60
CA GLU A 35 -12.38 1.41 6.70
C GLU A 35 -11.89 -0.01 6.41
N LEU A 36 -12.19 -0.93 7.32
CA LEU A 36 -11.91 -2.36 7.17
C LEU A 36 -13.23 -3.09 6.95
N ASP A 37 -13.35 -3.81 5.85
CA ASP A 37 -14.52 -4.61 5.49
C ASP A 37 -14.11 -6.08 5.38
N PHE A 38 -14.53 -6.88 6.35
CA PHE A 38 -14.24 -8.31 6.40
C PHE A 38 -15.41 -9.06 5.80
N ILE A 39 -15.22 -9.64 4.60
CA ILE A 39 -16.25 -10.43 3.92
C ILE A 39 -15.74 -11.86 3.78
N ASN A 40 -16.40 -12.80 4.45
CA ASN A 40 -16.02 -14.21 4.47
C ASN A 40 -14.52 -14.43 4.83
N ASP A 41 -13.70 -14.89 3.87
CA ASP A 41 -12.25 -15.14 3.98
C ASP A 41 -11.40 -14.02 3.37
N GLY A 42 -11.99 -12.85 3.16
CA GLY A 42 -11.27 -11.68 2.69
C GLY A 42 -11.35 -10.49 3.62
N LEU A 43 -10.50 -9.51 3.31
CA LEU A 43 -10.44 -8.20 3.94
C LEU A 43 -10.18 -7.16 2.87
N TRP A 44 -11.10 -6.20 2.76
CA TRP A 44 -11.01 -5.03 1.91
C TRP A 44 -10.81 -3.82 2.78
N MET A 45 -9.78 -3.04 2.47
CA MET A 45 -9.39 -1.89 3.26
C MET A 45 -9.34 -0.68 2.37
N LYS A 46 -9.85 0.45 2.85
CA LYS A 46 -9.89 1.70 2.09
C LYS A 46 -9.56 2.88 2.98
N THR A 47 -8.73 3.78 2.48
CA THR A 47 -8.54 5.11 3.05
C THR A 47 -8.55 6.15 1.94
N ASP A 48 -9.17 7.30 2.21
CA ASP A 48 -9.11 8.46 1.31
C ASP A 48 -7.68 8.97 1.16
N GLY A 49 -6.85 8.72 2.18
CA GLY A 49 -5.43 8.59 1.99
C GLY A 49 -4.60 8.73 3.27
N VAL A 50 -3.31 8.45 3.14
CA VAL A 50 -2.30 8.60 4.19
C VAL A 50 -1.05 9.36 3.72
N ASN A 51 -0.26 9.89 4.65
CA ASN A 51 1.08 10.42 4.36
C ASN A 51 2.10 9.27 4.40
N LEU A 52 2.95 9.19 3.38
CA LEU A 52 4.06 8.25 3.27
C LEU A 52 5.36 9.06 3.27
N GLY A 53 5.86 9.40 4.45
CA GLY A 53 6.99 10.34 4.57
C GLY A 53 6.65 11.71 3.97
N GLY A 54 7.39 12.12 2.94
CA GLY A 54 7.22 13.43 2.27
C GLY A 54 6.19 13.45 1.13
N VAL A 55 5.49 12.35 0.87
CA VAL A 55 4.45 12.27 -0.18
C VAL A 55 3.09 11.88 0.37
N ARG A 56 2.03 12.16 -0.40
CA ARG A 56 0.64 11.86 -0.06
C ARG A 56 0.16 10.69 -0.92
N ALA A 57 -0.33 9.63 -0.29
CA ALA A 57 -1.00 8.51 -0.96
C ALA A 57 -2.53 8.65 -0.85
N SER A 58 -3.23 8.79 -1.96
CA SER A 58 -4.69 8.91 -2.04
C SER A 58 -5.32 7.73 -2.77
N ASN A 59 -6.65 7.57 -2.63
CA ASN A 59 -7.41 6.46 -3.22
C ASN A 59 -6.78 5.10 -2.87
N LEU A 60 -6.26 4.97 -1.64
CA LEU A 60 -5.51 3.79 -1.26
C LEU A 60 -6.50 2.68 -0.91
N THR A 61 -6.39 1.57 -1.64
CA THR A 61 -7.08 0.32 -1.34
C THR A 61 -6.07 -0.77 -1.05
N ALA A 62 -6.36 -1.58 -0.05
CA ALA A 62 -5.57 -2.76 0.27
C ALA A 62 -6.51 -3.96 0.43
N VAL A 63 -6.21 -5.08 -0.24
CA VAL A 63 -7.13 -6.21 -0.34
C VAL A 63 -6.38 -7.52 -0.07
N ILE A 64 -6.93 -8.31 0.85
CA ILE A 64 -6.64 -9.73 1.00
C ILE A 64 -7.88 -10.46 0.51
N PRO A 65 -7.92 -10.97 -0.74
CA PRO A 65 -9.15 -11.52 -1.30
C PRO A 65 -9.50 -12.90 -0.72
N ASP A 66 -8.49 -13.64 -0.25
CA ASP A 66 -8.60 -14.96 0.38
C ASP A 66 -7.38 -15.16 1.27
N TYR A 67 -7.58 -15.27 2.58
CA TYR A 67 -6.49 -15.47 3.55
C TYR A 67 -5.62 -16.69 3.24
N SER A 68 -6.17 -17.73 2.62
CA SER A 68 -5.41 -18.95 2.25
C SER A 68 -4.44 -18.74 1.09
N LYS A 69 -4.57 -17.63 0.36
CA LYS A 69 -3.60 -17.25 -0.69
C LYS A 69 -2.41 -16.47 -0.14
N GLU A 70 -2.48 -16.02 1.11
CA GLU A 70 -1.40 -15.29 1.78
C GLU A 70 -0.88 -14.13 0.92
N LYS A 71 -1.80 -13.33 0.34
CA LYS A 71 -1.45 -12.20 -0.51
C LYS A 71 -2.21 -10.95 -0.12
N LEU A 72 -1.46 -9.85 -0.08
CA LEU A 72 -1.97 -8.50 0.10
C LEU A 72 -1.70 -7.69 -1.18
N LEU A 73 -2.78 -7.19 -1.77
CA LEU A 73 -2.75 -6.34 -2.95
C LEU A 73 -2.97 -4.90 -2.51
N ILE A 74 -2.11 -3.97 -2.92
CA ILE A 74 -2.25 -2.55 -2.61
C ILE A 74 -2.27 -1.74 -3.89
N ASP A 75 -3.24 -0.84 -4.00
CA ASP A 75 -3.34 0.16 -5.05
C ASP A 75 -3.38 1.54 -4.40
N ALA A 76 -2.60 2.50 -4.93
CA ALA A 76 -2.62 3.87 -4.44
C ALA A 76 -2.18 4.86 -5.52
N ASP A 77 -2.74 6.08 -5.46
CA ASP A 77 -2.22 7.22 -6.20
C ASP A 77 -1.24 7.99 -5.30
N ILE A 78 -0.01 8.18 -5.75
CA ILE A 78 1.04 8.89 -5.01
C ILE A 78 1.28 10.25 -5.64
N LYS A 79 1.28 11.29 -4.80
CA LYS A 79 1.57 12.67 -5.21
C LYS A 79 2.52 13.36 -4.24
N GLY A 80 3.49 14.07 -4.79
CA GLY A 80 4.41 14.92 -4.04
C GLY A 80 5.70 15.21 -4.80
N PRO A 81 6.70 15.81 -4.14
CA PRO A 81 8.00 16.04 -4.74
C PRO A 81 8.67 14.71 -5.10
N GLY A 82 9.20 14.56 -6.31
CA GLY A 82 9.83 13.33 -6.79
C GLY A 82 10.94 12.81 -5.87
N LYS A 83 11.76 13.74 -5.36
CA LYS A 83 12.81 13.44 -4.36
C LYS A 83 12.30 12.83 -3.06
N ALA A 84 11.03 13.04 -2.73
CA ALA A 84 10.43 12.53 -1.50
C ALA A 84 9.83 11.13 -1.65
N VAL A 85 9.72 10.61 -2.87
CA VAL A 85 9.14 9.27 -3.14
C VAL A 85 10.12 8.17 -2.72
N GLY A 86 11.35 8.24 -3.20
CA GLY A 86 12.39 7.22 -2.97
C GLY A 86 12.68 6.94 -1.48
N PRO A 87 12.90 7.97 -0.63
CA PRO A 87 13.26 7.77 0.77
C PRO A 87 12.27 6.90 1.57
N TYR A 88 10.97 6.95 1.26
CA TYR A 88 10.00 6.08 1.92
C TYR A 88 10.23 4.60 1.58
N PHE A 89 10.53 4.28 0.33
CA PHE A 89 10.78 2.90 -0.10
C PHE A 89 12.16 2.38 0.32
N ASP A 90 13.12 3.26 0.57
CA ASP A 90 14.43 2.89 1.12
C ASP A 90 14.34 2.31 2.54
N GLU A 91 13.24 2.58 3.24
CA GLU A 91 12.91 2.02 4.56
C GLU A 91 12.01 0.78 4.46
N THR A 92 11.96 0.11 3.31
CA THR A 92 11.17 -1.11 3.10
C THR A 92 12.01 -2.22 2.46
N PRO A 93 11.59 -3.50 2.53
CA PRO A 93 12.07 -4.56 1.64
C PRO A 93 12.11 -4.25 0.14
N LEU A 94 11.48 -3.18 -0.32
CA LEU A 94 11.58 -2.72 -1.71
C LEU A 94 12.82 -1.85 -1.96
N LYS A 95 13.66 -1.58 -0.95
CA LYS A 95 14.88 -0.77 -1.05
C LYS A 95 15.77 -1.20 -2.22
N ASP A 96 16.09 -2.49 -2.30
CA ASP A 96 17.02 -3.00 -3.32
C ASP A 96 16.36 -3.19 -4.70
N SER A 97 15.06 -2.89 -4.83
CA SER A 97 14.33 -2.95 -6.11
C SER A 97 13.79 -1.56 -6.50
N LEU A 98 12.62 -1.19 -5.99
CA LEU A 98 11.99 0.09 -6.29
C LEU A 98 12.80 1.27 -5.75
N GLY A 99 13.36 1.16 -4.54
CA GLY A 99 14.20 2.21 -3.95
C GLY A 99 15.41 2.52 -4.83
N ALA A 100 16.19 1.49 -5.18
CA ALA A 100 17.34 1.59 -6.07
C ALA A 100 16.97 2.18 -7.45
N THR A 101 15.86 1.76 -8.04
CA THR A 101 15.38 2.29 -9.33
C THR A 101 15.05 3.79 -9.24
N LEU A 102 14.38 4.21 -8.17
CA LEU A 102 14.02 5.61 -7.96
C LEU A 102 15.24 6.51 -7.68
N GLN A 103 16.28 5.96 -7.04
CA GLN A 103 17.55 6.66 -6.84
C GLN A 103 18.28 6.92 -8.16
N GLU A 104 18.27 5.97 -9.09
CA GLU A 104 18.87 6.13 -10.42
C GLU A 104 18.11 7.14 -11.30
N LEU A 105 16.77 7.15 -11.22
CA LEU A 105 15.94 8.04 -12.03
C LEU A 105 16.01 9.52 -11.64
N GLN A 106 16.54 9.85 -10.45
CA GLN A 106 16.76 11.22 -9.96
C GLN A 106 15.58 12.17 -10.24
N LEU A 107 14.42 11.89 -9.65
CA LEU A 107 13.19 12.64 -9.86
C LEU A 107 13.28 14.05 -9.25
N ASP A 108 13.45 15.09 -10.08
CA ASP A 108 13.65 16.48 -9.65
C ASP A 108 12.34 17.29 -9.54
N GLY A 109 11.27 16.88 -10.23
CA GLY A 109 9.98 17.58 -10.27
C GLY A 109 8.89 16.93 -9.42
N ASP A 110 7.70 17.53 -9.41
CA ASP A 110 6.51 16.90 -8.81
C ASP A 110 6.10 15.66 -9.60
N VAL A 111 5.70 14.62 -8.88
CA VAL A 111 5.25 13.36 -9.48
C VAL A 111 3.78 13.10 -9.19
N ASN A 112 3.13 12.46 -10.15
CA ASN A 112 1.87 11.75 -9.92
C ASN A 112 2.09 10.32 -10.41
N ALA A 113 2.05 9.36 -9.49
CA ALA A 113 2.31 7.97 -9.79
C ALA A 113 1.13 7.10 -9.36
N ARG A 114 0.93 5.99 -10.05
CA ARG A 114 0.05 4.92 -9.64
C ARG A 114 0.89 3.75 -9.17
N LEU A 115 0.67 3.34 -7.93
CA LEU A 115 1.38 2.25 -7.29
C LEU A 115 0.49 1.02 -7.23
N HIS A 116 1.06 -0.14 -7.58
CA HIS A 116 0.47 -1.45 -7.47
C HIS A 116 1.47 -2.39 -6.75
N LEU A 117 1.15 -2.84 -5.55
CA LEU A 117 1.97 -3.80 -4.80
C LEU A 117 1.27 -5.15 -4.71
N ASP A 118 2.03 -6.23 -4.97
CA ASP A 118 1.68 -7.61 -4.62
C ASP A 118 2.65 -8.04 -3.52
N ILE A 119 2.14 -8.11 -2.28
CA ILE A 119 2.89 -8.45 -1.06
C ILE A 119 2.49 -9.87 -0.64
N PRO A 120 3.38 -10.86 -0.79
CA PRO A 120 3.20 -12.15 -0.15
C PRO A 120 3.25 -12.02 1.38
N LEU A 121 2.32 -12.67 2.08
CA LEU A 121 2.23 -12.71 3.55
C LEU A 121 2.96 -13.92 4.16
N ASN A 122 3.56 -14.76 3.31
CA ASN A 122 4.37 -15.92 3.66
C ASN A 122 5.86 -15.59 3.87
N GLY A 123 6.25 -14.32 3.72
CA GLY A 123 7.64 -13.86 3.84
C GLY A 123 8.44 -13.88 2.54
N GLU A 124 7.82 -14.20 1.39
CA GLU A 124 8.45 -14.05 0.07
C GLU A 124 8.62 -12.57 -0.32
N LEU A 125 9.42 -12.33 -1.37
CA LEU A 125 9.76 -10.99 -1.86
C LEU A 125 8.53 -10.22 -2.32
N VAL A 126 8.41 -8.97 -1.86
CA VAL A 126 7.39 -8.03 -2.32
C VAL A 126 7.64 -7.63 -3.77
N THR A 127 6.59 -7.68 -4.59
CA THR A 127 6.64 -7.17 -5.97
C THR A 127 5.95 -5.82 -6.05
N ALA A 128 6.68 -4.81 -6.54
CA ALA A 128 6.12 -3.50 -6.84
C ALA A 128 6.03 -3.27 -8.35
N LYS A 129 4.89 -2.77 -8.80
CA LYS A 129 4.64 -2.31 -10.17
C LYS A 129 3.97 -0.94 -10.11
N GLY A 130 4.08 -0.16 -11.17
CA GLY A 130 3.46 1.15 -11.19
C GLY A 130 3.75 1.91 -12.46
N GLU A 131 2.94 2.94 -12.68
CA GLU A 131 3.14 3.90 -13.75
C GLU A 131 3.38 5.27 -13.14
N VAL A 132 4.37 6.00 -13.65
CA VAL A 132 4.72 7.33 -13.14
C VAL A 132 4.50 8.35 -14.24
N THR A 133 3.70 9.37 -13.95
CA THR A 133 3.61 10.58 -14.77
C THR A 133 4.48 11.66 -14.16
N LEU A 134 5.55 12.00 -14.88
CA LEU A 134 6.47 13.05 -14.52
C LEU A 134 6.04 14.36 -15.17
N ARG A 135 5.96 15.43 -14.37
CA ARG A 135 5.76 16.78 -14.91
C ARG A 135 7.06 17.55 -14.74
N ASN A 136 7.65 17.99 -15.85
CA ASN A 136 8.89 18.77 -15.87
C ASN A 136 10.09 18.05 -15.20
N ASN A 137 10.32 16.77 -15.52
CA ASN A 137 11.52 16.03 -15.14
C ASN A 137 12.36 15.78 -16.40
#